data_AF-A0A815VCC4-F1
#
_entry.id   AF-A0A815VCC4-F1
#
_cell.length_a   1.000
_cell.length_b   1.000
_cell.length_c   1.000
_cell.angle_alpha   90.00
_cell.angle_beta   90.00
_cell.angle_gamma   90.00
#
_symmetry.space_group_name_H-M   'P 1'
#
loop_
_entity.id
_entity.type
_entity.pdbx_description
1 polymer ?
#
loop_
_entity_poly.entity_id
_entity_poly.type
_entity_poly.pdbx_seq_one_letter_code
_entity_poly.pdbx_strand_id
1 'polypeptide(L)'
;MNFEDRLSIIHLHEELKQTENKICLVSSQLQTITKCGEKFGGLTGGHSFDDFITNNLNSSYYLRGMISGLKKYPLDWCQFCYSSSNDNDKEIIIESELQGTYETDDVIERFIIEKNERINKIQVIVDHVMVYVNDAEKVIPLVRGIRLFTTHGRASESIDHLKGILYTEELSGYFVGYVTGRSGALIDQLQFHWYPNTIS
;
A
#
# COMPACT_ATOMS: atom_id res chain seq x y z
N MET A 1 44.40 -33.16 13.17
CA MET A 1 43.41 -32.42 13.97
C MET A 1 43.31 -33.12 15.32
N ASN A 2 43.77 -32.46 16.37
CA ASN A 2 43.80 -33.03 17.72
C ASN A 2 42.41 -32.93 18.37
N PHE A 3 42.24 -33.49 19.58
CA PHE A 3 40.94 -33.52 20.26
C PHE A 3 40.45 -32.12 20.66
N GLU A 4 41.36 -31.21 20.99
CA GLU A 4 41.04 -29.82 21.38
C GLU A 4 40.55 -29.00 20.18
N ASP A 5 41.12 -29.22 18.99
CA ASP A 5 40.66 -28.62 17.72
C ASP A 5 39.21 -29.02 17.38
N ARG A 6 38.78 -30.23 17.79
CA ARG A 6 37.41 -30.71 17.53
C ARG A 6 36.40 -30.07 18.50
N LEU A 7 36.78 -29.86 19.76
CA LEU A 7 35.92 -29.24 20.76
C LEU A 7 35.69 -27.74 20.48
N SER A 8 36.72 -27.03 20.01
CA SER A 8 36.61 -25.61 19.65
C SER A 8 35.68 -25.41 18.44
N ILE A 9 35.73 -26.29 17.43
CA ILE A 9 34.81 -26.25 16.28
C ILE A 9 33.37 -26.51 16.70
N ILE A 10 33.12 -27.48 17.59
CA ILE A 10 31.76 -27.79 18.09
C ILE A 10 31.20 -26.59 18.85
N HIS A 11 32.00 -25.97 19.71
CA HIS A 11 31.59 -24.80 20.48
C HIS A 11 31.24 -23.60 19.59
N LEU A 12 32.09 -23.29 18.59
CA LEU A 12 31.82 -22.28 17.58
C LEU A 12 30.53 -22.56 16.79
N HIS A 13 30.23 -23.83 16.50
CA HIS A 13 29.01 -24.21 15.80
C HIS A 13 27.75 -24.04 16.67
N GLU A 14 27.85 -24.28 17.98
CA GLU A 14 26.76 -24.04 18.93
C GLU A 14 26.52 -22.54 19.16
N GLU A 15 27.57 -21.72 19.26
CA GLU A 15 27.46 -20.27 19.35
C GLU A 15 26.85 -19.66 18.08
N LEU A 16 27.23 -20.14 16.89
CA LEU A 16 26.62 -19.73 15.62
C LEU A 16 25.13 -20.08 15.57
N LYS A 17 24.75 -21.31 15.95
CA LYS A 17 23.34 -21.71 16.02
C LYS A 17 22.54 -20.90 17.03
N GLN A 18 23.13 -20.54 18.17
CA GLN A 18 22.48 -19.68 19.17
C GLN A 18 22.31 -18.25 18.65
N THR A 19 23.28 -17.76 17.88
CA THR A 19 23.23 -16.43 17.24
C THR A 19 22.18 -16.40 16.14
N GLU A 20 22.11 -17.42 15.28
CA GLU A 20 21.09 -17.59 14.24
C GLU A 20 19.67 -17.69 14.85
N ASN A 21 19.52 -18.46 15.93
CA ASN A 21 18.24 -18.54 16.65
C ASN A 21 17.86 -17.22 17.31
N LYS A 22 18.81 -16.46 17.86
CA LYS A 22 18.55 -15.11 18.38
C LYS A 22 18.17 -14.12 17.28
N ILE A 23 18.82 -14.18 16.11
CA ILE A 23 18.47 -13.34 14.95
C ILE A 23 17.05 -13.66 14.46
N CYS A 24 16.66 -14.93 14.45
CA CYS A 24 15.31 -15.37 14.11
C CYS A 24 14.25 -14.96 15.15
N LEU A 25 14.60 -14.95 16.43
CA LEU A 25 13.71 -14.49 17.52
C LEU A 25 13.55 -12.97 17.55
N VAL A 26 14.61 -12.21 17.25
CA VAL A 26 14.52 -10.75 17.15
C VAL A 26 13.79 -10.33 15.87
N SER A 27 13.94 -11.07 14.76
CA SER A 27 13.17 -10.81 13.53
C SER A 27 11.69 -11.16 13.65
N SER A 28 11.32 -12.14 14.50
CA SER A 28 9.92 -12.51 14.77
C SER A 28 9.24 -11.64 15.84
N GLN A 29 9.99 -11.06 16.79
CA GLN A 29 9.43 -10.12 17.78
C GLN A 29 9.23 -8.70 17.23
N LEU A 30 9.86 -8.34 16.11
CA LEU A 30 9.67 -7.08 15.38
C LEU A 30 8.86 -7.25 14.09
N GLN A 31 8.08 -8.33 13.97
CA GLN A 31 6.97 -8.37 13.03
C GLN A 31 5.91 -7.38 13.50
N THR A 32 6.09 -6.14 13.04
CA THR A 32 5.05 -5.13 12.99
C THR A 32 3.81 -5.81 12.43
N ILE A 33 2.76 -6.00 13.24
CA ILE A 33 1.57 -6.77 12.84
C ILE A 33 0.84 -5.97 11.76
N THR A 34 1.22 -6.17 10.50
CA THR A 34 0.52 -5.63 9.35
C THR A 34 -0.87 -6.22 9.31
N LYS A 35 -1.90 -5.37 9.27
CA LYS A 35 -3.27 -5.82 9.01
C LYS A 35 -3.61 -5.59 7.54
N CYS A 36 -4.09 -6.63 6.88
CA CYS A 36 -4.65 -6.52 5.55
C CYS A 36 -6.07 -5.94 5.65
N GLY A 37 -6.35 -4.85 4.94
CA GLY A 37 -7.69 -4.29 4.79
C GLY A 37 -8.58 -5.11 3.87
N GLU A 38 -9.79 -4.61 3.61
CA GLU A 38 -10.72 -5.15 2.64
C GLU A 38 -10.22 -4.96 1.20
N LYS A 39 -10.72 -5.81 0.29
CA LYS A 39 -10.48 -5.67 -1.14
C LYS A 39 -11.65 -4.91 -1.76
N PHE A 40 -11.37 -3.76 -2.36
CA PHE A 40 -12.36 -2.93 -3.06
C PHE A 40 -12.23 -3.14 -4.57
N GLY A 41 -13.31 -3.54 -5.26
CA GLY A 41 -13.33 -3.71 -6.72
C GLY A 41 -13.38 -5.17 -7.19
N GLY A 42 -13.03 -5.41 -8.45
CA GLY A 42 -13.16 -6.68 -9.15
C GLY A 42 -11.98 -7.62 -8.98
N LEU A 43 -12.25 -8.85 -8.56
CA LEU A 43 -11.21 -9.87 -8.30
C LEU A 43 -10.64 -10.53 -9.57
N THR A 44 -11.22 -10.26 -10.75
CA THR A 44 -10.93 -11.01 -11.99
C THR A 44 -10.49 -10.15 -13.19
N GLY A 45 -10.05 -8.91 -12.98
CA GLY A 45 -9.52 -8.01 -14.02
C GLY A 45 -8.05 -7.66 -13.81
N GLY A 46 -7.41 -7.02 -14.81
CA GLY A 46 -6.06 -6.46 -14.71
C GLY A 46 -4.91 -7.42 -14.36
N HIS A 47 -3.73 -6.85 -14.17
CA HIS A 47 -2.53 -7.47 -13.63
C HIS A 47 -2.39 -7.13 -12.14
N SER A 48 -1.89 -8.07 -11.34
CA SER A 48 -1.67 -7.82 -9.92
C SER A 48 -0.43 -6.97 -9.70
N PHE A 49 -0.49 -6.07 -8.72
CA PHE A 49 0.66 -5.32 -8.22
C PHE A 49 0.74 -5.40 -6.69
N ASP A 50 1.95 -5.25 -6.17
CA ASP A 50 2.24 -5.19 -4.74
C ASP A 50 3.33 -4.14 -4.50
N ASP A 51 2.93 -2.96 -4.01
CA ASP A 51 3.85 -1.84 -3.83
C ASP A 51 4.94 -2.12 -2.80
N PHE A 52 4.70 -3.03 -1.84
CA PHE A 52 5.71 -3.40 -0.87
C PHE A 52 6.89 -4.08 -1.55
N ILE A 53 6.59 -5.01 -2.46
CA ILE A 53 7.61 -5.77 -3.20
C ILE A 53 8.24 -4.90 -4.29
N THR A 54 7.43 -4.25 -5.12
CA THR A 54 7.93 -3.51 -6.30
C THR A 54 8.78 -2.31 -5.93
N ASN A 55 8.46 -1.62 -4.82
CA ASN A 55 9.21 -0.46 -4.35
C ASN A 55 10.23 -0.79 -3.25
N ASN A 56 10.44 -2.08 -2.94
CA ASN A 56 11.34 -2.54 -1.87
C ASN A 56 11.08 -1.84 -0.53
N LEU A 57 9.80 -1.73 -0.15
CA LEU A 57 9.39 -1.11 1.11
C LEU A 57 9.69 -2.04 2.28
N ASN A 58 9.80 -1.43 3.47
CA ASN A 58 9.81 -2.15 4.74
C ASN A 58 8.84 -1.46 5.72
N SER A 59 8.73 -1.97 6.95
CA SER A 59 7.77 -1.46 7.94
C SER A 59 8.02 -0.03 8.43
N SER A 60 9.15 0.59 8.09
CA SER A 60 9.39 2.01 8.38
C SER A 60 8.74 2.95 7.36
N TYR A 61 8.38 2.45 6.19
CA TYR A 61 7.68 3.23 5.16
C TYR A 61 6.19 3.30 5.45
N TYR A 62 5.53 4.35 4.98
CA TYR A 62 4.08 4.49 5.08
C TYR A 62 3.54 5.28 3.90
N LEU A 63 2.23 5.14 3.67
CA LEU A 63 1.55 5.87 2.60
C LEU A 63 1.55 7.35 2.94
N ARG A 64 2.27 8.11 2.11
CA ARG A 64 2.42 9.57 2.17
C ARG A 64 1.27 10.28 1.48
N GLY A 65 0.65 9.64 0.50
CA GLY A 65 -0.31 10.30 -0.34
C GLY A 65 -0.50 9.59 -1.67
N MET A 66 -1.15 10.28 -2.60
CA MET A 66 -1.49 9.77 -3.91
C MET A 66 -1.46 10.89 -4.95
N ILE A 67 -1.08 10.52 -6.17
CA ILE A 67 -1.28 11.29 -7.38
C ILE A 67 -2.30 10.52 -8.22
N SER A 68 -3.33 11.17 -8.74
CA SER A 68 -4.38 10.53 -9.52
C SER A 68 -4.76 11.33 -10.75
N GLY A 69 -5.11 10.65 -11.83
CA GLY A 69 -5.71 11.26 -13.01
C GLY A 69 -7.19 10.93 -13.11
N LEU A 70 -8.00 11.97 -13.30
CA LEU A 70 -9.45 11.89 -13.41
C LEU A 70 -9.90 12.39 -14.80
N LYS A 71 -10.78 11.63 -15.47
CA LYS A 71 -11.32 12.04 -16.79
C LYS A 71 -12.69 11.41 -17.06
N LYS A 72 -12.82 10.62 -18.14
CA LYS A 72 -14.07 10.03 -18.63
C LYS A 72 -14.64 9.10 -17.57
N TYR A 73 -13.75 8.51 -16.80
CA TYR A 73 -14.03 7.78 -15.60
C TYR A 73 -13.45 8.55 -14.41
N PRO A 74 -14.19 8.63 -13.28
CA PRO A 74 -13.74 9.43 -12.15
C PRO A 74 -12.41 9.04 -11.51
N LEU A 75 -11.84 7.87 -11.85
CA LEU A 75 -10.44 7.51 -11.56
C LEU A 75 -9.94 6.60 -12.68
N ASP A 76 -9.02 7.12 -13.51
CA ASP A 76 -8.42 6.36 -14.62
C ASP A 76 -7.09 5.71 -14.20
N TRP A 77 -6.26 6.48 -13.50
CA TRP A 77 -4.99 5.99 -12.96
C TRP A 77 -4.66 6.60 -11.60
N CYS A 78 -3.79 5.92 -10.85
CA CYS A 78 -3.22 6.43 -9.62
C CYS A 78 -1.76 5.98 -9.44
N GLN A 79 -1.01 6.78 -8.70
CA GLN A 79 0.34 6.50 -8.23
C GLN A 79 0.39 6.80 -6.74
N PHE A 80 0.82 5.82 -5.94
CA PHE A 80 0.92 5.97 -4.50
C PHE A 80 2.31 6.49 -4.12
N CYS A 81 2.36 7.39 -3.15
CA CYS A 81 3.61 7.98 -2.68
C CYS A 81 3.91 7.46 -1.28
N TYR A 82 5.15 7.06 -1.02
CA TYR A 82 5.62 6.50 0.23
C TYR A 82 6.76 7.32 0.81
N SER A 83 6.86 7.35 2.14
CA SER A 83 8.04 7.95 2.81
C SER A 83 8.40 7.15 4.05
N SER A 84 9.67 7.23 4.45
CA SER A 84 10.21 6.55 5.62
C SER A 84 9.97 7.37 6.89
N SER A 85 9.64 6.69 7.98
CA SER A 85 9.56 7.28 9.33
C SER A 85 10.93 7.65 9.89
N ASN A 86 12.02 7.11 9.32
CA ASN A 86 13.37 7.20 9.88
C ASN A 86 14.27 8.26 9.21
N ASP A 87 13.79 8.99 8.21
CA ASP A 87 14.64 9.95 7.47
C ASP A 87 14.87 11.24 8.26
N ASN A 88 16.06 11.36 8.84
CA ASN A 88 16.57 12.51 9.58
C ASN A 88 17.15 13.60 8.65
N ASP A 89 16.29 14.26 7.86
CA ASP A 89 16.51 15.59 7.20
C ASP A 89 16.49 15.62 5.67
N LYS A 90 16.43 14.46 4.99
CA LYS A 90 16.10 14.42 3.56
C LYS A 90 14.84 13.60 3.37
N GLU A 91 13.72 14.28 3.16
CA GLU A 91 12.46 13.61 2.88
C GLU A 91 12.55 12.93 1.52
N ILE A 92 12.78 11.62 1.52
CA ILE A 92 12.68 10.80 0.30
C ILE A 92 11.21 10.43 0.15
N ILE A 93 10.64 10.81 -1.00
CA ILE A 93 9.34 10.33 -1.45
C ILE A 93 9.60 9.30 -2.55
N ILE A 94 9.12 8.09 -2.33
CA ILE A 94 9.11 7.02 -3.32
C ILE A 94 7.74 7.02 -3.98
N GLU A 95 7.68 7.23 -5.29
CA GLU A 95 6.44 7.11 -6.05
C GLU A 95 6.36 5.69 -6.64
N SER A 96 5.21 5.03 -6.46
CA SER A 96 4.96 3.68 -6.97
C SER A 96 5.00 3.63 -8.51
N GLU A 97 4.89 2.44 -9.09
CA GLU A 97 4.48 2.36 -10.50
C GLU A 97 3.08 2.97 -10.68
N LEU A 98 2.87 3.62 -11.83
CA LEU A 98 1.56 4.13 -12.22
C LEU A 98 0.63 2.95 -12.50
N GLN A 99 -0.52 2.94 -11.82
CA GLN A 99 -1.56 1.92 -11.99
C GLN A 99 -2.68 2.49 -12.85
N GLY A 100 -3.12 1.77 -13.89
CA GLY A 100 -4.05 2.28 -14.89
C GLY A 100 -3.35 2.84 -16.12
N THR A 101 -4.07 3.58 -16.97
CA THR A 101 -3.50 4.22 -18.17
C THR A 101 -3.58 5.72 -18.06
N TYR A 102 -2.43 6.39 -18.18
CA TYR A 102 -2.33 7.85 -18.26
C TYR A 102 -2.76 8.35 -19.64
N GLU A 103 -3.65 9.35 -19.66
CA GLU A 103 -4.00 10.11 -20.86
C GLU A 103 -3.62 11.60 -20.68
N THR A 104 -3.23 12.27 -21.77
CA THR A 104 -2.64 13.63 -21.71
C THR A 104 -3.59 14.73 -21.25
N ASP A 105 -4.89 14.48 -21.26
CA ASP A 105 -5.97 15.40 -20.90
C ASP A 105 -6.64 15.05 -19.57
N ASP A 106 -6.02 14.18 -18.77
CA ASP A 106 -6.46 13.89 -17.40
C ASP A 106 -6.32 15.11 -16.50
N VAL A 107 -7.32 15.33 -15.64
CA VAL A 107 -7.19 16.27 -14.51
C VAL A 107 -6.33 15.58 -13.45
N ILE A 108 -5.13 16.12 -13.22
CA ILE A 108 -4.18 15.57 -12.25
C ILE A 108 -4.45 16.16 -10.87
N GLU A 109 -4.73 15.28 -9.91
CA GLU A 109 -4.83 15.61 -8.50
C GLU A 109 -3.66 15.05 -7.72
N ARG A 110 -3.15 15.85 -6.78
CA ARG A 110 -2.03 15.46 -5.92
C ARG A 110 -2.38 15.77 -4.47
N PHE A 111 -2.36 14.73 -3.64
CA PHE A 111 -2.55 14.86 -2.19
C PHE A 111 -1.39 14.18 -1.46
N ILE A 112 -0.47 14.98 -0.92
CA ILE A 112 0.73 14.53 -0.19
C ILE A 112 0.70 15.12 1.22
N ILE A 113 0.86 14.27 2.23
CA ILE A 113 0.76 14.66 3.65
C ILE A 113 2.09 15.19 4.21
N GLU A 114 2.09 15.80 5.40
CA GLU A 114 3.31 16.34 6.06
C GLU A 114 4.01 15.30 6.95
N LYS A 115 5.31 15.48 7.30
CA LYS A 115 6.19 14.42 7.86
C LYS A 115 5.60 13.70 9.09
N ASN A 116 4.84 14.44 9.89
CA ASN A 116 4.26 13.97 11.15
C ASN A 116 2.78 13.58 11.03
N GLU A 117 2.24 13.63 9.82
CA GLU A 117 0.87 13.29 9.51
C GLU A 117 0.80 11.87 8.97
N ARG A 118 -0.31 11.18 9.23
CA ARG A 118 -0.55 9.81 8.77
C ARG A 118 -1.94 9.69 8.17
N ILE A 119 -2.09 8.80 7.20
CA ILE A 119 -3.41 8.42 6.68
C ILE A 119 -4.00 7.37 7.62
N ASN A 120 -5.12 7.69 8.25
CA ASN A 120 -5.77 6.83 9.26
C ASN A 120 -7.15 6.33 8.82
N LYS A 121 -7.69 6.85 7.72
CA LYS A 121 -8.97 6.45 7.16
C LYS A 121 -8.94 6.60 5.65
N ILE A 122 -9.60 5.66 4.97
CA ILE A 122 -9.80 5.67 3.54
C ILE A 122 -11.29 5.57 3.22
N GLN A 123 -11.65 6.14 2.09
CA GLN A 123 -12.94 5.92 1.45
C GLN A 123 -12.70 5.53 -0.01
N VAL A 124 -13.45 4.54 -0.46
CA VAL A 124 -13.33 4.02 -1.82
C VAL A 124 -14.71 3.90 -2.44
N ILE A 125 -14.90 4.47 -3.63
CA ILE A 125 -16.10 4.26 -4.43
C ILE A 125 -15.82 3.11 -5.41
N VAL A 126 -16.69 2.10 -5.40
CA VAL A 126 -16.69 1.03 -6.40
C VAL A 126 -17.96 1.13 -7.23
N ASP A 127 -17.81 1.22 -8.54
CA ASP A 127 -18.94 1.27 -9.48
C ASP A 127 -18.92 0.05 -10.40
N HIS A 128 -20.10 -0.39 -10.82
CA HIS A 128 -20.27 -1.49 -11.76
C HIS A 128 -20.37 -0.91 -13.17
N VAL A 129 -19.31 -1.07 -13.95
CA VAL A 129 -19.25 -0.53 -15.30
C VAL A 129 -19.35 -1.64 -16.33
N MET A 130 -19.97 -1.31 -17.47
CA MET A 130 -19.97 -2.18 -18.63
C MET A 130 -18.65 -2.02 -19.39
N VAL A 131 -17.95 -3.13 -19.58
CA VAL A 131 -16.73 -3.24 -20.39
C VAL A 131 -16.93 -4.28 -21.48
N TYR A 132 -16.23 -4.12 -22.59
CA TYR A 132 -16.20 -5.10 -23.67
C TYR A 132 -14.95 -5.97 -23.54
N VAL A 133 -15.12 -7.26 -23.32
CA VAL A 133 -14.03 -8.24 -23.24
C VAL A 133 -14.28 -9.30 -24.31
N ASN A 134 -13.42 -9.37 -25.33
CA ASN A 134 -13.57 -10.26 -26.49
C ASN A 134 -14.95 -10.12 -27.15
N ASP A 135 -15.33 -8.88 -27.46
CA ASP A 135 -16.62 -8.50 -28.08
C ASP A 135 -17.88 -8.88 -27.28
N ALA A 136 -17.73 -9.28 -26.02
CA ALA A 136 -18.85 -9.54 -25.11
C ALA A 136 -18.94 -8.44 -24.04
N GLU A 137 -20.16 -7.95 -23.81
CA GLU A 137 -20.45 -7.05 -22.70
C GLU A 137 -20.31 -7.80 -21.37
N LYS A 138 -19.50 -7.24 -20.48
CA LYS A 138 -19.34 -7.69 -19.11
C LYS A 138 -19.54 -6.52 -18.17
N VAL A 139 -20.28 -6.74 -17.10
CA VAL A 139 -20.36 -5.78 -15.99
C VAL A 139 -19.30 -6.16 -14.97
N ILE A 140 -18.34 -5.27 -14.73
CA ILE A 140 -17.27 -5.48 -13.77
C ILE A 140 -17.27 -4.36 -12.72
N PRO A 141 -17.00 -4.66 -11.44
CA PRO A 141 -16.79 -3.64 -10.44
C PRO A 141 -15.38 -3.07 -10.58
N LEU A 142 -15.27 -1.74 -10.70
CA LEU A 142 -14.01 -1.00 -10.75
C LEU A 142 -13.93 0.01 -9.60
N VAL A 143 -12.71 0.31 -9.18
CA VAL A 143 -12.46 1.42 -8.26
C VAL A 143 -12.55 2.73 -9.03
N ARG A 144 -13.39 3.66 -8.56
CA ARG A 144 -13.72 4.91 -9.25
C ARG A 144 -13.32 6.16 -8.50
N GLY A 145 -13.01 6.05 -7.22
CA GLY A 145 -12.60 7.17 -6.41
C GLY A 145 -11.97 6.69 -5.14
N ILE A 146 -10.93 7.39 -4.71
CA ILE A 146 -10.20 7.13 -3.47
C ILE A 146 -10.11 8.45 -2.74
N ARG A 147 -10.54 8.47 -1.49
CA ARG A 147 -10.40 9.63 -0.62
C ARG A 147 -9.62 9.25 0.63
N LEU A 148 -8.54 9.96 0.86
CA LEU A 148 -7.61 9.74 1.96
C LEU A 148 -7.90 10.75 3.07
N PHE A 149 -7.94 10.29 4.31
CA PHE A 149 -8.14 11.12 5.50
C PHE A 149 -6.94 10.98 6.42
N THR A 150 -6.60 12.08 7.09
CA THR A 150 -5.39 12.16 7.89
C THR A 150 -5.65 12.35 9.37
N THR A 151 -4.63 12.03 10.17
CA THR A 151 -4.59 12.28 11.61
C THR A 151 -4.70 13.76 11.98
N HIS A 152 -4.44 14.69 11.05
CA HIS A 152 -4.60 16.13 11.25
C HIS A 152 -5.96 16.67 10.78
N GLY A 153 -6.88 15.79 10.37
CA GLY A 153 -8.20 16.19 9.89
C GLY A 153 -8.21 16.74 8.46
N ARG A 154 -7.12 16.56 7.69
CA ARG A 154 -7.11 16.86 6.26
C ARG A 154 -7.73 15.70 5.49
N ALA A 155 -8.24 16.00 4.30
CA ALA A 155 -8.71 15.00 3.36
C ALA A 155 -8.30 15.35 1.94
N SER A 156 -8.10 14.34 1.09
CA SER A 156 -8.03 14.55 -0.37
C SER A 156 -9.40 14.95 -0.93
N GLU A 157 -9.44 15.23 -2.23
CA GLU A 157 -10.62 15.72 -2.94
C GLU A 157 -11.87 14.87 -2.66
N SER A 158 -13.03 15.52 -2.65
CA SER A 158 -14.29 14.84 -2.35
C SER A 158 -14.73 13.95 -3.51
N ILE A 159 -15.03 12.69 -3.17
CA ILE A 159 -15.59 11.70 -4.10
C ILE A 159 -17.10 11.50 -3.93
N ASP A 160 -17.76 12.34 -3.12
CA ASP A 160 -19.18 12.17 -2.77
C ASP A 160 -20.13 12.38 -3.97
N HIS A 161 -19.63 13.03 -5.02
CA HIS A 161 -20.36 13.29 -6.26
C HIS A 161 -20.30 12.12 -7.26
N LEU A 162 -19.50 11.09 -6.97
CA LEU A 162 -19.30 9.94 -7.85
C LEU A 162 -20.42 8.91 -7.70
N LYS A 163 -20.72 8.21 -8.79
CA LYS A 163 -21.63 7.06 -8.78
C LYS A 163 -20.92 5.81 -8.27
N GLY A 164 -21.65 4.97 -7.55
CA GLY A 164 -21.17 3.68 -7.06
C GLY A 164 -21.54 3.44 -5.60
N ILE A 165 -20.93 2.41 -5.01
CA ILE A 165 -21.05 2.05 -3.59
C ILE A 165 -19.85 2.64 -2.86
N LEU A 166 -20.10 3.42 -1.83
CA LEU A 166 -19.07 3.99 -0.94
C LEU A 166 -18.70 2.97 0.14
N TYR A 167 -17.43 2.60 0.17
CA TYR A 167 -16.82 1.85 1.26
C TYR A 167 -15.97 2.79 2.09
N THR A 168 -15.93 2.54 3.40
CA THR A 168 -15.08 3.29 4.34
C THR A 168 -14.32 2.28 5.17
N GLU A 169 -13.00 2.46 5.26
CA GLU A 169 -12.15 1.65 6.11
C GLU A 169 -11.32 2.56 7.01
N GLU A 170 -11.40 2.28 8.31
CA GLU A 170 -10.71 2.99 9.37
C GLU A 170 -10.38 1.97 10.46
N LEU A 171 -9.11 1.91 10.85
CA LEU A 171 -8.64 0.95 11.83
C LEU A 171 -8.02 1.69 13.02
N SER A 172 -8.72 1.67 14.15
CA SER A 172 -8.27 2.36 15.36
C SER A 172 -6.90 1.88 15.81
N GLY A 173 -5.98 2.83 16.01
CA GLY A 173 -4.59 2.56 16.40
C GLY A 173 -3.69 2.12 15.25
N TYR A 174 -4.09 2.35 13.99
CA TYR A 174 -3.30 2.02 12.81
C TYR A 174 -3.24 3.21 11.82
N PHE A 175 -2.25 3.17 10.94
CA PHE A 175 -2.13 4.01 9.75
C PHE A 175 -1.84 3.17 8.50
N VAL A 176 -2.10 3.73 7.32
CA VAL A 176 -1.88 3.04 6.06
C VAL A 176 -0.38 2.95 5.74
N GLY A 177 0.10 1.72 5.58
CA GLY A 177 1.47 1.39 5.20
C GLY A 177 1.66 1.39 3.69
N TYR A 178 1.04 0.43 2.99
CA TYR A 178 1.19 0.26 1.55
C TYR A 178 -0.08 -0.26 0.87
N VAL A 179 -0.06 -0.30 -0.46
CA VAL A 179 -1.20 -0.72 -1.28
C VAL A 179 -0.83 -1.91 -2.15
N THR A 180 -1.77 -2.84 -2.28
CA THR A 180 -1.72 -3.94 -3.26
C THR A 180 -2.99 -3.92 -4.06
N GLY A 181 -2.98 -4.47 -5.27
CA GLY A 181 -4.19 -4.46 -6.07
C GLY A 181 -4.07 -5.12 -7.42
N ARG A 182 -4.99 -4.73 -8.29
CA ARG A 182 -5.05 -5.15 -9.69
C ARG A 182 -5.39 -3.95 -10.57
N SER A 183 -4.69 -3.81 -11.68
CA SER A 183 -4.90 -2.74 -12.64
C SER A 183 -4.72 -3.23 -14.07
N GLY A 184 -5.54 -2.70 -14.98
CA GLY A 184 -5.38 -2.86 -16.42
C GLY A 184 -5.33 -1.47 -17.05
N ALA A 185 -6.26 -1.20 -17.97
CA ALA A 185 -6.49 0.17 -18.43
C ALA A 185 -7.01 1.09 -17.30
N LEU A 186 -7.72 0.50 -16.33
CA LEU A 186 -8.33 1.17 -15.18
C LEU A 186 -7.94 0.44 -13.89
N ILE A 187 -8.36 0.99 -12.74
CA ILE A 187 -8.13 0.38 -11.43
C ILE A 187 -9.20 -0.69 -11.15
N ASP A 188 -8.84 -1.97 -11.30
CA ASP A 188 -9.75 -3.08 -11.07
C ASP A 188 -10.01 -3.31 -9.59
N GLN A 189 -8.95 -3.35 -8.77
CA GLN A 189 -9.05 -3.67 -7.34
C GLN A 189 -7.95 -3.03 -6.51
N LEU A 190 -8.26 -2.58 -5.29
CA LEU A 190 -7.30 -2.09 -4.30
C LEU A 190 -7.49 -2.74 -2.94
N GLN A 191 -6.41 -2.89 -2.19
CA GLN A 191 -6.36 -3.36 -0.81
C GLN A 191 -5.27 -2.59 -0.08
N PHE A 192 -5.63 -1.99 1.04
CA PHE A 192 -4.73 -1.19 1.86
C PHE A 192 -4.20 -2.04 3.01
N HIS A 193 -2.90 -1.92 3.29
CA HIS A 193 -2.24 -2.64 4.36
C HIS A 193 -1.85 -1.66 5.45
N TRP A 194 -2.13 -2.03 6.69
CA TRP A 194 -2.14 -1.12 7.83
C TRP A 194 -1.05 -1.49 8.83
N TYR A 195 -0.30 -0.50 9.28
CA TYR A 195 0.69 -0.65 10.35
C TYR A 195 0.15 -0.10 11.66
N PRO A 196 0.45 -0.73 12.80
CA PRO A 196 0.06 -0.21 14.10
C PRO A 196 0.75 1.12 14.36
N ASN A 197 0.04 2.03 15.01
CA ASN A 197 0.60 3.21 15.66
C ASN A 197 1.44 2.71 16.83
N THR A 198 2.68 2.30 16.58
CA THR A 198 3.61 2.02 17.67
C THR A 198 3.79 3.33 18.43
N ILE A 199 3.38 3.35 19.69
CA ILE A 199 3.64 4.45 20.61
C ILE A 199 5.16 4.55 20.71
N SER A 200 5.74 5.52 19.99
CA SER A 200 7.14 5.93 20.15
C SER A 200 7.32 6.66 21.47
#